data_AF-A0A2H0PJG3-F1
#
_entry.id   AF-A0A2H0PJG3-F1
#
_cell.length_a   1.000
_cell.length_b   1.000
_cell.length_c   1.000
_cell.angle_alpha   90.00
_cell.angle_beta   90.00
_cell.angle_gamma   90.00
#
_symmetry.space_group_name_H-M   'P 1'
#
loop_
_entity.id
_entity.type
_entity.pdbx_description
1 polymer ?
#
loop_
_entity_poly.entity_id
_entity_poly.type
_entity_poly.pdbx_seq_one_letter_code
_entity_poly.pdbx_strand_id
1 'polypeptide(L)'
;MRSLVLTLAFNFNWEMAMANILAPQAIFTAAGDMEGVAAGDFDNDGVIDIVSANNTNDTASIYLSRTKLATALADLDISSTEKAQKLIGILDVSLETLAKGQLASDLYLTRLGQIIDFNLLQAESLSEAKSRVEDVDIALETAELVRLQILEQAQIAVIGQGNIQAQMVIQLLGVLDAQL
;
A
#
# COMPACT_ATOMS: atom_id res chain seq x y z
N MET A 1 70.28 -6.75 -25.42
CA MET A 1 69.76 -7.28 -24.13
C MET A 1 68.29 -6.93 -24.01
N ARG A 2 67.40 -7.85 -24.38
CA ARG A 2 65.96 -7.80 -24.10
C ARG A 2 65.60 -9.21 -23.62
N SER A 3 65.65 -9.45 -22.32
CA SER A 3 65.16 -10.72 -21.75
C SER A 3 63.67 -10.57 -21.44
N LEU A 4 62.86 -11.28 -22.20
CA LEU A 4 61.49 -11.62 -21.82
C LEU A 4 61.55 -12.49 -20.56
N VAL A 5 61.23 -11.92 -19.41
CA VAL A 5 60.93 -12.69 -18.19
C VAL A 5 59.45 -13.01 -18.23
N LEU A 6 59.15 -14.27 -18.54
CA LEU A 6 57.82 -14.87 -18.49
C LEU A 6 57.45 -15.07 -17.00
N THR A 7 56.87 -14.06 -16.37
CA THR A 7 56.30 -14.20 -15.02
C THR A 7 54.93 -14.86 -15.14
N LEU A 8 54.89 -16.18 -14.96
CA LEU A 8 53.67 -16.94 -14.66
C LEU A 8 53.18 -16.54 -13.26
N ALA A 9 52.43 -15.44 -13.16
CA ALA A 9 51.69 -15.15 -11.95
C ALA A 9 50.45 -16.06 -11.91
N PHE A 10 50.45 -17.03 -10.99
CA PHE A 10 49.21 -17.64 -10.50
C PHE A 10 48.34 -16.49 -9.98
N ASN A 11 47.32 -16.13 -10.75
CA ASN A 11 46.41 -15.03 -10.47
C ASN A 11 45.41 -15.46 -9.37
N PHE A 12 45.89 -15.67 -8.14
CA PHE A 12 45.03 -15.84 -6.98
C PHE A 12 44.49 -14.45 -6.59
N ASN A 13 43.26 -14.16 -7.02
CA ASN A 13 42.60 -12.89 -6.73
C ASN A 13 42.15 -12.84 -5.26
N TRP A 14 43.04 -12.34 -4.40
CA TRP A 14 42.86 -12.20 -2.94
C TRP A 14 41.70 -11.28 -2.53
N GLU A 15 41.25 -10.39 -3.42
CA GLU A 15 40.07 -9.54 -3.18
C GLU A 15 38.77 -10.36 -3.08
N MET A 16 38.66 -11.48 -3.81
CA MET A 16 37.48 -12.36 -3.74
C MET A 16 37.44 -13.18 -2.44
N ALA A 17 38.61 -13.54 -1.89
CA ALA A 17 38.69 -14.35 -0.67
C ALA A 17 38.29 -13.56 0.58
N MET A 18 38.49 -12.24 0.58
CA MET A 18 38.18 -11.37 1.73
C MET A 18 36.71 -10.89 1.76
N ALA A 19 36.04 -10.86 0.61
CA ALA A 19 34.64 -10.41 0.51
C ALA A 19 33.65 -11.31 1.28
N ASN A 20 33.96 -12.60 1.42
CA ASN A 20 33.04 -13.57 2.03
C ASN A 20 33.04 -13.55 3.58
N ILE A 21 34.04 -12.91 4.21
CA ILE A 21 34.11 -12.77 5.67
C ILE A 21 33.30 -11.56 6.19
N LEU A 22 32.98 -10.60 5.30
CA LEU A 22 32.28 -9.35 5.64
C LEU A 22 30.80 -9.33 5.22
N ALA A 23 30.26 -10.43 4.69
CA ALA A 23 28.83 -10.52 4.44
C ALA A 23 28.07 -10.39 5.77
N PRO A 24 27.02 -9.54 5.87
CA PRO A 24 26.23 -9.42 7.08
C PRO A 24 25.67 -10.81 7.43
N GLN A 25 25.92 -11.28 8.65
CA GLN A 25 25.26 -12.48 9.14
C GLN A 25 23.75 -12.22 9.19
N ALA A 26 22.98 -12.99 8.43
CA ALA A 26 21.52 -12.96 8.52
C ALA A 26 21.11 -13.62 9.84
N ILE A 27 20.70 -12.81 10.82
CA ILE A 27 20.15 -13.30 12.09
C ILE A 27 18.65 -13.54 11.87
N PHE A 28 18.25 -14.80 11.82
CA PHE A 28 16.83 -15.17 11.86
C PHE A 28 16.41 -15.31 13.32
N THR A 29 15.57 -14.41 13.81
CA THR A 29 15.01 -14.53 15.15
C THR A 29 14.01 -15.67 15.19
N ALA A 30 14.33 -16.64 16.04
CA ALA A 30 13.45 -17.67 16.55
C ALA A 30 12.07 -17.13 16.97
N ALA A 31 10.98 -17.82 16.60
CA ALA A 31 9.65 -17.53 17.14
C ALA A 31 9.49 -18.15 18.56
N GLY A 32 10.02 -17.48 19.59
CA GLY A 32 9.84 -17.85 20.99
C GLY A 32 11.00 -18.64 21.62
N ASP A 33 10.76 -19.22 22.79
CA ASP A 33 11.74 -20.04 23.52
C ASP A 33 11.93 -21.37 22.77
N MET A 34 13.05 -21.48 22.03
CA MET A 34 13.39 -22.69 21.29
C MET A 34 14.11 -23.69 22.17
N GLU A 35 13.70 -24.96 22.10
CA GLU A 35 14.36 -26.05 22.83
C GLU A 35 15.46 -26.73 21.99
N GLY A 36 15.34 -26.65 20.66
CA GLY A 36 16.31 -27.25 19.75
C GLY A 36 16.25 -26.66 18.34
N VAL A 37 17.39 -26.74 17.66
CA VAL A 37 17.53 -26.43 16.24
C VAL A 37 18.14 -27.63 15.53
N ALA A 38 17.69 -27.90 14.31
CA ALA A 38 18.33 -28.85 13.40
C ALA A 38 18.46 -28.20 12.03
N ALA A 39 19.46 -28.64 11.27
CA ALA A 39 19.69 -28.18 9.92
C ALA A 39 19.66 -29.38 8.97
N GLY A 40 19.01 -29.21 7.84
CA GLY A 40 18.81 -30.25 6.85
C GLY A 40 18.15 -29.68 5.60
N ASP A 41 18.29 -30.34 4.48
CA ASP A 41 17.54 -30.02 3.27
C ASP A 41 16.16 -30.68 3.39
N PHE A 42 15.13 -29.90 3.75
CA PHE A 42 13.79 -30.43 4.04
C PHE A 42 12.85 -30.39 2.84
N ASP A 43 13.15 -29.56 1.82
CA ASP A 43 12.38 -29.48 0.58
C ASP A 43 13.12 -30.04 -0.66
N ASN A 44 14.30 -30.62 -0.45
CA ASN A 44 15.14 -31.24 -1.46
C ASN A 44 15.63 -30.26 -2.54
N ASP A 45 15.77 -28.96 -2.23
CA ASP A 45 16.25 -27.94 -3.15
C ASP A 45 17.80 -27.83 -3.21
N GLY A 46 18.51 -28.61 -2.38
CA GLY A 46 19.97 -28.61 -2.31
C GLY A 46 20.56 -27.44 -1.54
N VAL A 47 19.73 -26.66 -0.84
CA VAL A 47 20.09 -25.65 0.16
C VAL A 47 19.76 -26.21 1.54
N ILE A 48 20.62 -25.90 2.53
CA ILE A 48 20.35 -26.32 3.91
C ILE A 48 19.33 -25.37 4.52
N ASP A 49 18.20 -25.94 4.95
CA ASP A 49 17.18 -25.28 5.74
C ASP A 49 17.45 -25.42 7.23
N ILE A 50 16.72 -24.64 8.02
CA ILE A 50 16.75 -24.71 9.49
C ILE A 50 15.36 -25.05 9.99
N VAL A 51 15.26 -26.06 10.85
CA VAL A 51 14.07 -26.33 11.65
C VAL A 51 14.34 -26.00 13.10
N SER A 52 13.30 -25.52 13.76
CA SER A 52 13.33 -25.20 15.18
C SER A 52 12.14 -25.81 15.91
N ALA A 53 12.39 -26.32 17.11
CA ALA A 53 11.36 -26.81 18.02
C ALA A 53 10.95 -25.68 18.98
N ASN A 54 9.67 -25.33 18.96
CA ASN A 54 9.08 -24.27 19.79
C ASN A 54 8.49 -24.91 21.05
N ASN A 55 8.92 -24.48 22.23
CA ASN A 55 8.44 -25.06 23.51
C ASN A 55 7.08 -24.49 23.98
N THR A 56 6.68 -23.34 23.43
CA THR A 56 5.56 -22.56 23.97
C THR A 56 4.23 -23.04 23.40
N ASN A 57 4.27 -23.63 22.21
CA ASN A 57 3.11 -24.07 21.45
C ASN A 57 3.23 -25.51 20.93
N ASP A 58 4.25 -26.27 21.36
CA ASP A 58 4.52 -27.65 20.93
C ASP A 58 4.53 -27.82 19.40
N THR A 59 5.08 -26.84 18.67
CA THR A 59 5.18 -26.87 17.20
C THR A 59 6.63 -26.85 16.73
N ALA A 60 6.85 -27.20 15.46
CA ALA A 60 8.12 -26.97 14.77
C ALA A 60 7.96 -25.92 13.67
N SER A 61 8.87 -24.94 13.63
CA SER A 61 8.95 -23.96 12.54
C SER A 61 10.07 -24.35 11.58
N ILE A 62 9.76 -24.45 10.29
CA ILE A 62 10.73 -24.68 9.21
C ILE A 62 11.02 -23.35 8.51
N TYR A 63 12.28 -22.96 8.51
CA TYR A 63 12.80 -21.79 7.80
C TYR A 63 13.47 -22.26 6.51
N LEU A 64 12.74 -22.14 5.41
CA LEU A 64 13.21 -22.52 4.07
C LEU A 64 14.22 -21.50 3.55
N SER A 65 15.44 -21.94 3.29
CA SER A 65 16.51 -21.10 2.78
C SER A 65 16.47 -21.05 1.26
N ARG A 66 15.93 -19.97 0.70
CA ARG A 66 15.78 -19.81 -0.76
C ARG A 66 17.04 -19.33 -1.49
N THR A 67 18.14 -19.12 -0.77
CA THR A 67 19.32 -18.45 -1.32
C THR A 67 20.58 -19.21 -0.97
N LYS A 68 21.13 -19.90 -1.96
CA LYS A 68 22.49 -20.44 -1.89
C LYS A 68 23.46 -19.32 -2.26
N LEU A 69 24.35 -18.91 -1.35
CA LEU A 69 25.57 -18.20 -1.75
C LEU A 69 26.55 -19.24 -2.35
N ALA A 70 26.12 -19.86 -3.44
CA ALA A 70 26.98 -20.65 -4.29
C ALA A 70 27.69 -19.65 -5.20
N THR A 71 29.01 -19.77 -5.31
CA THR A 71 29.66 -19.47 -6.58
C THR A 71 29.02 -20.43 -7.60
N ALA A 72 27.90 -20.01 -8.21
CA ALA A 72 27.07 -20.83 -9.11
C ALA A 72 27.89 -21.47 -10.23
N LEU A 73 29.07 -20.91 -10.52
CA LEU A 73 30.04 -21.43 -11.48
C LEU A 73 30.57 -22.85 -11.16
N ALA A 74 30.59 -23.29 -9.90
CA ALA A 74 31.09 -24.63 -9.54
C ALA A 74 30.08 -25.76 -9.81
N ASP A 75 28.77 -25.45 -9.70
CA ASP A 75 27.67 -26.39 -9.98
C ASP A 75 27.21 -26.33 -11.46
N LEU A 76 27.56 -25.26 -12.19
CA LEU A 76 27.36 -25.11 -13.65
C LEU A 76 28.45 -25.82 -14.47
N ASP A 77 28.76 -27.08 -14.16
CA ASP A 77 29.80 -27.84 -14.85
C ASP A 77 29.21 -28.87 -15.83
N ILE A 78 29.52 -28.69 -17.12
CA ILE A 78 29.08 -29.58 -18.22
C ILE A 78 30.18 -30.56 -18.68
N SER A 79 31.30 -30.65 -17.95
CA SER A 79 32.48 -31.45 -18.35
C SER A 79 32.24 -32.96 -18.39
N SER A 80 31.17 -33.46 -17.77
CA SER A 80 30.77 -34.88 -17.85
C SER A 80 29.27 -35.00 -18.08
N THR A 81 28.86 -36.12 -18.69
CA THR A 81 27.46 -36.43 -18.95
C THR A 81 26.61 -36.47 -17.67
N GLU A 82 27.18 -36.96 -16.57
CA GLU A 82 26.49 -37.03 -15.27
C GLU A 82 26.23 -35.63 -14.68
N LYS A 83 27.24 -34.74 -14.73
CA LYS A 83 27.08 -33.36 -14.22
C LYS A 83 26.11 -32.55 -15.08
N ALA A 84 26.15 -32.73 -16.41
CA ALA A 84 25.19 -32.10 -17.32
C ALA A 84 23.73 -32.54 -17.05
N GLN A 85 23.50 -33.82 -16.73
CA GLN A 85 22.17 -34.32 -16.37
C GLN A 85 21.66 -33.73 -15.05
N LYS A 86 22.53 -33.58 -14.04
CA LYS A 86 22.19 -32.90 -12.77
C LYS A 86 21.86 -31.42 -13.01
N LEU A 87 22.63 -30.74 -13.86
CA LEU A 87 22.39 -29.33 -14.19
C LEU A 87 21.04 -29.12 -14.88
N ILE A 88 20.62 -30.01 -15.78
CA ILE A 88 19.30 -29.94 -16.41
C ILE A 88 18.19 -30.02 -15.36
N GLY A 89 18.28 -30.95 -14.40
CA GLY A 89 17.30 -31.04 -13.31
C GLY A 89 17.24 -29.79 -12.44
N ILE A 90 18.39 -29.19 -12.13
CA ILE A 90 18.47 -27.91 -11.38
C ILE A 90 17.84 -26.77 -12.19
N LEU A 91 18.11 -26.70 -13.50
CA LEU A 91 17.52 -25.69 -14.37
C LEU A 91 16.00 -25.86 -14.49
N ASP A 92 15.49 -27.08 -14.57
CA ASP A 92 14.05 -27.35 -14.63
C ASP A 92 13.34 -26.85 -13.36
N VAL A 93 13.89 -27.16 -12.17
CA VAL A 93 13.35 -26.68 -10.89
C VAL A 93 13.47 -25.15 -10.77
N SER A 94 14.58 -24.57 -11.25
CA SER A 94 14.79 -23.12 -11.24
C SER A 94 13.80 -22.39 -12.17
N LEU A 95 13.56 -22.94 -13.36
CA LEU A 95 12.57 -22.42 -14.32
C LEU A 95 11.15 -22.57 -13.77
N GLU A 96 10.83 -23.70 -13.14
CA GLU A 96 9.54 -23.90 -12.49
C GLU A 96 9.32 -22.90 -11.34
N THR A 97 10.33 -22.67 -10.52
CA THR A 97 10.29 -21.71 -9.41
C THR A 97 10.13 -20.28 -9.92
N LEU A 98 10.86 -19.92 -10.98
CA LEU A 98 10.73 -18.61 -11.63
C LEU A 98 9.32 -18.42 -12.22
N ALA A 99 8.78 -19.44 -12.89
CA ALA A 99 7.42 -19.41 -13.42
C ALA A 99 6.37 -19.25 -12.31
N LYS A 100 6.51 -19.97 -11.18
CA LYS A 100 5.66 -19.78 -10.00
C LYS A 100 5.75 -18.36 -9.43
N GLY A 101 6.95 -17.79 -9.37
CA GLY A 101 7.17 -16.41 -8.96
C GLY A 101 6.47 -15.39 -9.88
N GLN A 102 6.55 -15.59 -11.20
CA GLN A 102 5.86 -14.75 -12.18
C GLN A 102 4.34 -14.81 -12.02
N LEU A 103 3.77 -16.02 -11.92
CA LEU A 103 2.33 -16.21 -11.73
C LEU A 103 1.82 -15.55 -10.44
N ALA A 104 2.59 -15.63 -9.36
CA ALA A 104 2.24 -14.94 -8.11
C ALA A 104 2.20 -13.41 -8.30
N SER A 105 3.18 -12.85 -9.01
CA SER A 105 3.22 -11.42 -9.35
C SER A 105 2.03 -11.00 -10.22
N ASP A 106 1.69 -11.78 -11.24
CA ASP A 106 0.56 -11.50 -12.13
C ASP A 106 -0.78 -11.51 -11.38
N LEU A 107 -0.93 -12.42 -10.41
CA LEU A 107 -2.08 -12.43 -9.50
C LEU A 107 -2.13 -11.16 -8.63
N TYR A 108 -0.99 -10.70 -8.10
CA TYR A 108 -0.93 -9.44 -7.35
C TYR A 108 -1.34 -8.25 -8.21
N LEU A 109 -0.85 -8.17 -9.45
CA LEU A 109 -1.23 -7.11 -10.39
C LEU A 109 -2.73 -7.15 -10.72
N THR A 110 -3.28 -8.33 -10.95
CA THR A 110 -4.72 -8.52 -11.21
C THR A 110 -5.56 -8.03 -10.03
N ARG A 111 -5.18 -8.40 -8.80
CA ARG A 111 -5.88 -7.96 -7.59
C ARG A 111 -5.73 -6.47 -7.32
N LEU A 112 -4.54 -5.90 -7.57
CA LEU A 112 -4.31 -4.46 -7.45
C LEU A 112 -5.18 -3.68 -8.44
N GLY A 113 -5.29 -4.16 -9.69
CA GLY A 113 -6.22 -3.59 -10.67
C GLY A 113 -7.67 -3.59 -10.18
N GLN A 114 -8.14 -4.74 -9.67
CA GLN A 114 -9.49 -4.85 -9.11
C GLN A 114 -9.74 -3.90 -7.92
N ILE A 115 -8.76 -3.72 -7.03
CA ILE A 115 -8.86 -2.81 -5.89
C ILE A 115 -8.91 -1.35 -6.36
N ILE A 116 -8.11 -1.00 -7.36
CA ILE A 116 -8.11 0.35 -7.94
C ILE A 116 -9.49 0.66 -8.54
N ASP A 117 -10.04 -0.24 -9.35
CA ASP A 117 -11.35 -0.06 -9.97
C ASP A 117 -12.46 0.08 -8.93
N PHE A 118 -12.42 -0.75 -7.88
CA PHE A 118 -13.37 -0.66 -6.76
C PHE A 118 -13.26 0.67 -6.01
N ASN A 119 -12.04 1.12 -5.70
CA ASN A 119 -11.81 2.38 -5.00
C ASN A 119 -12.24 3.59 -5.84
N LEU A 120 -12.03 3.55 -7.16
CA LEU A 120 -12.47 4.61 -8.07
C LEU A 120 -14.00 4.71 -8.08
N LEU A 121 -14.71 3.59 -8.18
CA LEU A 121 -16.16 3.55 -8.09
C LEU A 121 -16.66 4.09 -6.73
N GLN A 122 -16.01 3.72 -5.64
CA GLN A 122 -16.35 4.22 -4.31
C GLN A 122 -16.12 5.73 -4.20
N ALA A 123 -15.01 6.24 -4.75
CA ALA A 123 -14.71 7.67 -4.77
C ALA A 123 -15.76 8.46 -5.58
N GLU A 124 -16.19 7.93 -6.72
CA GLU A 124 -17.26 8.51 -7.54
C GLU A 124 -18.59 8.56 -6.76
N SER A 125 -19.00 7.44 -6.17
CA SER A 125 -20.23 7.38 -5.38
C SER A 125 -20.20 8.33 -4.16
N LEU A 126 -19.05 8.45 -3.49
CA LEU A 126 -18.87 9.39 -2.38
C LEU A 126 -18.89 10.85 -2.87
N SER A 127 -18.28 11.15 -4.02
CA SER A 127 -18.31 12.48 -4.63
C SER A 127 -19.73 12.90 -4.98
N GLU A 128 -20.52 12.01 -5.55
CA GLU A 128 -21.94 12.26 -5.82
C GLU A 128 -22.76 12.47 -4.54
N ALA A 129 -22.52 11.65 -3.51
CA ALA A 129 -23.18 11.80 -2.23
C ALA A 129 -22.83 13.15 -1.58
N LYS A 130 -21.57 13.56 -1.66
CA LYS A 130 -21.10 14.87 -1.18
C LYS A 130 -21.76 16.02 -1.94
N SER A 131 -21.83 15.94 -3.28
CA SER A 131 -22.52 16.95 -4.10
C SER A 131 -23.98 17.13 -3.68
N ARG A 132 -24.70 16.02 -3.44
CA ARG A 132 -26.09 16.10 -2.97
C ARG A 132 -26.25 16.76 -1.60
N VAL A 133 -25.32 16.54 -0.68
CA VAL A 133 -25.34 17.18 0.64
C VAL A 133 -25.06 18.67 0.50
N GLU A 134 -24.04 19.04 -0.28
CA GLU A 134 -23.68 20.44 -0.53
C GLU A 134 -24.81 21.21 -1.21
N ASP A 135 -25.46 20.61 -2.21
CA ASP A 135 -26.62 21.21 -2.87
C ASP A 135 -27.81 21.41 -1.90
N VAL A 136 -28.04 20.46 -0.98
CA VAL A 136 -29.08 20.56 0.05
C VAL A 136 -28.76 21.66 1.06
N ASP A 137 -27.50 21.79 1.47
CA ASP A 137 -27.07 22.84 2.41
C ASP A 137 -27.20 24.23 1.77
N ILE A 138 -26.81 24.39 0.51
CA ILE A 138 -27.00 25.65 -0.25
C ILE A 138 -28.50 25.96 -0.39
N ALA A 139 -29.34 24.96 -0.68
CA ALA A 139 -30.78 25.15 -0.75
C ALA A 139 -31.37 25.61 0.61
N LEU A 140 -30.85 25.11 1.73
CA LEU A 140 -31.26 25.54 3.06
C LEU A 140 -30.83 26.98 3.35
N GLU A 141 -29.57 27.33 3.11
CA GLU A 141 -29.05 28.68 3.35
C GLU A 141 -29.77 29.73 2.48
N THR A 142 -30.04 29.40 1.22
CA THR A 142 -30.83 30.27 0.33
C THR A 142 -32.28 30.42 0.79
N ALA A 143 -32.92 29.35 1.28
CA ALA A 143 -34.27 29.44 1.83
C ALA A 143 -34.31 30.30 3.11
N GLU A 144 -33.30 30.20 3.98
CA GLU A 144 -33.18 31.05 5.17
C GLU A 144 -32.93 32.51 4.79
N LEU A 145 -32.05 32.79 3.82
CA LEU A 145 -31.81 34.13 3.31
C LEU A 145 -33.09 34.76 2.76
N VAL A 146 -33.83 34.03 1.92
CA VAL A 146 -35.11 34.48 1.35
C VAL A 146 -36.13 34.71 2.48
N ARG A 147 -36.20 33.80 3.46
CA ARG A 147 -37.07 33.97 4.62
C ARG A 147 -36.74 35.24 5.39
N LEU A 148 -35.46 35.54 5.62
CA LEU A 148 -35.02 36.76 6.31
C LEU A 148 -35.38 38.01 5.50
N GLN A 149 -35.16 38.02 4.18
CA GLN A 149 -35.56 39.13 3.30
C GLN A 149 -37.07 39.36 3.31
N ILE A 150 -37.88 38.31 3.25
CA ILE A 150 -39.34 38.42 3.34
C ILE A 150 -39.75 38.99 4.70
N LEU A 151 -39.11 38.56 5.79
CA LEU A 151 -39.40 39.05 7.13
C LEU A 151 -39.07 40.54 7.27
N GLU A 152 -37.95 41.00 6.71
CA GLU A 152 -37.58 42.42 6.69
C GLU A 152 -38.57 43.26 5.88
N GLN A 153 -38.94 42.82 4.67
CA GLN A 153 -39.93 43.50 3.84
C GLN A 153 -41.31 43.52 4.53
N ALA A 154 -41.70 42.43 5.18
CA ALA A 154 -42.93 42.37 5.96
C ALA A 154 -42.88 43.32 7.17
N GLN A 155 -41.76 43.43 7.86
CA GLN A 155 -41.59 44.36 8.98
C GLN A 155 -41.70 45.82 8.52
N ILE A 156 -41.08 46.17 7.39
CA ILE A 156 -41.21 47.50 6.77
C ILE A 156 -42.66 47.77 6.36
N ALA A 157 -43.33 46.82 5.71
CA ALA A 157 -44.71 46.96 5.28
C ALA A 157 -45.68 47.09 6.47
N VAL A 158 -45.49 46.32 7.54
CA VAL A 158 -46.32 46.39 8.76
C VAL A 158 -46.12 47.74 9.47
N ILE A 159 -44.87 48.23 9.58
CA ILE A 159 -44.59 49.55 10.13
C ILE A 159 -45.20 50.65 9.25
N GLY A 160 -45.07 50.56 7.94
CA GLY A 160 -45.68 51.49 6.98
C GLY A 160 -47.20 51.51 7.09
N GLN A 161 -47.84 50.35 7.18
CA GLN A 161 -49.28 50.22 7.34
C GLN A 161 -49.77 50.78 8.68
N GLY A 162 -49.02 50.55 9.77
CA GLY A 162 -49.30 51.13 11.09
C GLY A 162 -49.20 52.67 11.08
N ASN A 163 -48.20 53.22 10.39
CA ASN A 163 -48.06 54.67 10.22
C ASN A 163 -49.23 55.27 9.43
N ILE A 164 -49.70 54.61 8.38
CA ILE A 164 -50.88 55.06 7.61
C ILE A 164 -52.14 55.03 8.47
N GLN A 165 -52.35 53.97 9.27
CA GLN A 165 -53.49 53.90 10.20
C GLN A 165 -53.43 55.00 11.27
N ALA A 166 -52.25 55.27 11.84
CA ALA A 166 -52.06 56.35 12.80
C ALA A 166 -52.32 57.73 12.17
N GLN A 167 -51.88 57.97 10.93
CA GLN A 167 -52.16 59.21 10.22
C GLN A 167 -53.66 59.36 9.90
N MET A 168 -54.37 58.29 9.55
CA MET A 168 -55.83 58.35 9.38
C MET A 168 -56.53 58.74 10.69
N VAL A 169 -56.07 58.26 11.84
CA VAL A 169 -56.60 58.67 13.15
C VAL A 169 -56.33 60.17 13.40
N ILE A 170 -55.14 60.66 13.10
CA ILE A 170 -54.80 62.08 13.24
C ILE A 170 -55.63 62.95 12.28
N GLN A 171 -55.86 62.50 11.04
CA GLN A 171 -56.74 63.19 10.09
C GLN A 171 -58.19 63.23 10.59
N LEU A 172 -58.69 62.15 11.18
CA LEU A 172 -60.02 62.10 11.78
C LEU A 172 -60.15 63.00 13.02
N LEU A 173 -59.12 63.07 13.87
CA LEU A 173 -59.10 63.97 15.03
C LEU A 173 -58.94 65.45 14.63
N GLY A 174 -58.08 65.75 13.66
CA GLY A 174 -57.88 67.13 13.17
C GLY A 174 -59.08 67.68 12.40
N VAL A 175 -59.82 66.83 11.68
CA VAL A 175 -61.10 67.22 11.04
C VAL A 175 -62.19 67.46 12.09
N LEU A 176 -62.16 66.78 13.24
CA LEU A 176 -63.12 66.98 14.33
C LEU A 176 -62.87 68.31 15.09
N ASP A 177 -61.61 68.70 15.27
CA ASP A 177 -61.23 69.96 15.96
C ASP A 177 -61.48 71.22 15.09
N ALA A 178 -61.67 71.05 13.78
CA ALA A 178 -62.00 72.13 12.84
C ALA A 178 -63.52 72.37 12.67
N GLN A 179 -64.38 71.61 13.37
CA GLN A 179 -65.85 71.75 13.32
C GLN A 179 -66.49 72.27 14.64
N LEU A 180 -65.69 72.78 15.57
CA LEU A 180 -66.13 73.49 16.79
C LEU A 180 -65.68 74.96 16.77
#